data_AF-A0A7C7YCQ3-F1
#
_entry.id   AF-A0A7C7YCQ3-F1
#
_cell.length_a   1.000
_cell.length_b   1.000
_cell.length_c   1.000
_cell.angle_alpha   90.00
_cell.angle_beta   90.00
_cell.angle_gamma   90.00
#
_symmetry.space_group_name_H-M   'P 1'
#
loop_
_entity.id
_entity.type
_entity.pdbx_description
1 polymer ?
#
loop_
_entity_poly.entity_id
_entity_poly.type
_entity_poly.pdbx_seq_one_letter_code
_entity_poly.pdbx_strand_id
1 'polypeptide(L)'
;MRPSAILFDLDDTILRYEGGDYRKLWRACVEEYCHRFDGLAPRDLFNEIQSISERFWRDPERHRRGRLNMRAARQKFVREAARSLGSPNDQAADELANRYHERRESEVVPFEGALETLEYFRNSPIKK
;
A
#
# COMPACT_ATOMS: atom_id res chain seq x y z
N MET A 1 -5.45 36.50 14.85
CA MET A 1 -4.35 36.31 13.87
C MET A 1 -4.74 35.16 12.95
N ARG A 2 -4.53 35.26 11.62
CA ARG A 2 -4.73 34.12 10.70
C ARG A 2 -3.35 33.58 10.30
N PRO A 3 -3.19 32.25 10.13
CA PRO A 3 -1.92 31.68 9.69
C PRO A 3 -1.57 32.16 8.28
N SER A 4 -0.28 32.40 8.03
CA SER A 4 0.22 32.81 6.71
C SER A 4 0.36 31.65 5.73
N ALA A 5 0.41 30.42 6.24
CA ALA A 5 0.49 29.19 5.46
C ALA A 5 -0.25 28.02 6.11
N ILE A 6 -0.66 27.04 5.31
CA ILE A 6 -1.25 25.77 5.78
C ILE A 6 -0.57 24.63 5.03
N LEU A 7 -0.01 23.67 5.78
CA LEU A 7 0.44 22.40 5.22
C LEU A 7 -0.65 21.36 5.45
N PHE A 8 -1.08 20.71 4.36
CA PHE A 8 -1.99 19.58 4.42
C PHE A 8 -1.18 18.29 4.36
N ASP A 9 -1.35 17.43 5.36
CA ASP A 9 -1.00 16.03 5.21
C ASP A 9 -1.94 15.37 4.19
N LEU A 10 -1.50 14.29 3.57
CA LEU A 10 -2.25 13.64 2.49
C LEU A 10 -3.08 12.46 3.03
N ASP A 11 -2.39 11.45 3.54
CA ASP A 11 -3.00 10.20 4.01
C ASP A 11 -3.82 10.46 5.29
N ASP A 12 -5.01 9.88 5.37
CA ASP A 12 -5.94 10.02 6.50
C ASP A 12 -6.30 11.49 6.87
N THR A 13 -6.05 12.42 5.93
CA THR A 13 -6.38 13.85 6.03
C THR A 13 -7.14 14.32 4.80
N ILE A 14 -6.55 14.16 3.61
CA ILE A 14 -7.16 14.51 2.32
C ILE A 14 -7.63 13.26 1.60
N LEU A 15 -6.85 12.19 1.62
CA LEU A 15 -7.13 10.94 0.93
C LEU A 15 -7.47 9.84 1.94
N ARG A 16 -8.43 9.00 1.57
CA ARG A 16 -8.79 7.75 2.26
C ARG A 16 -8.76 6.58 1.29
N TYR A 17 -8.65 5.38 1.85
CA TYR A 17 -8.85 4.14 1.10
C TYR A 17 -10.28 3.65 1.32
N GLU A 18 -11.11 3.61 0.28
CA GLU A 18 -12.47 3.04 0.34
C GLU A 18 -12.50 1.52 0.26
N GLY A 19 -11.39 0.89 -0.14
CA GLY A 19 -11.22 -0.55 -0.34
C GLY A 19 -11.39 -1.47 0.87
N GLY A 20 -11.73 -0.90 2.03
CA GLY A 20 -11.90 -1.64 3.27
C GLY A 20 -10.59 -2.29 3.77
N ASP A 21 -10.75 -3.47 4.36
CA ASP A 21 -9.67 -4.20 5.02
C ASP A 21 -8.58 -4.63 4.02
N TYR A 22 -7.42 -3.97 4.08
CA TYR A 22 -6.25 -4.24 3.23
C TYR A 22 -5.83 -5.72 3.26
N ARG A 23 -6.09 -6.43 4.37
CA ARG A 23 -5.77 -7.86 4.51
C ARG A 23 -6.67 -8.70 3.62
N LYS A 24 -7.94 -8.32 3.42
CA LYS A 24 -8.87 -9.00 2.50
C LYS A 24 -8.40 -8.84 1.06
N LEU A 25 -7.99 -7.64 0.67
CA LEU A 25 -7.47 -7.39 -0.68
C LEU A 25 -6.19 -8.19 -0.96
N TRP A 26 -5.25 -8.21 -0.01
CA TRP A 26 -4.06 -9.06 -0.10
C TRP A 26 -4.42 -10.54 -0.24
N ARG A 27 -5.33 -11.05 0.60
CA ARG A 27 -5.77 -12.44 0.57
C ARG A 27 -6.34 -12.79 -0.80
N ALA A 28 -7.22 -11.96 -1.35
CA ALA A 28 -7.81 -12.19 -2.67
C ALA A 28 -6.75 -12.23 -3.78
N CYS A 29 -5.76 -11.32 -3.76
CA CYS A 29 -4.65 -11.35 -4.71
C CYS A 29 -3.76 -12.58 -4.54
N VAL A 30 -3.51 -13.03 -3.30
CA VAL A 30 -2.74 -14.25 -3.05
C VAL A 30 -3.51 -15.47 -3.56
N GLU A 31 -4.80 -15.58 -3.29
CA GLU A 31 -5.66 -16.67 -3.81
C GLU A 31 -5.64 -16.73 -5.34
N GLU A 32 -5.66 -15.59 -6.01
CA GLU A 32 -5.59 -15.48 -7.47
C GLU A 32 -4.26 -15.98 -8.04
N TYR A 33 -3.13 -15.74 -7.37
CA TYR A 33 -1.78 -16.00 -7.91
C TYR A 33 -1.05 -17.19 -7.30
N CYS A 34 -1.52 -17.77 -6.19
CA CYS A 34 -0.78 -18.79 -5.44
C CYS A 34 -0.46 -20.04 -6.28
N HIS A 35 -1.30 -20.36 -7.27
CA HIS A 35 -1.11 -21.47 -8.20
C HIS A 35 0.20 -21.40 -8.99
N ARG A 36 0.88 -20.25 -9.01
CA ARG A 36 2.18 -20.03 -9.68
C ARG A 36 3.39 -20.27 -8.77
N PHE A 37 3.17 -20.63 -7.52
CA PHE A 37 4.21 -20.95 -6.55
C PHE A 37 4.09 -22.42 -6.17
N ASP A 38 5.06 -23.22 -6.61
CA ASP A 38 5.00 -24.68 -6.49
C ASP A 38 4.81 -25.13 -5.04
N GLY A 39 3.75 -25.91 -4.79
CA GLY A 39 3.50 -26.52 -3.48
C GLY A 39 3.11 -25.56 -2.35
N LEU A 40 2.95 -24.26 -2.61
CA LEU A 40 2.52 -23.31 -1.57
C LEU A 40 1.00 -23.29 -1.41
N ALA A 41 0.55 -23.29 -0.15
CA ALA A 41 -0.83 -22.95 0.17
C ALA A 41 -1.01 -21.42 0.19
N PRO A 42 -2.14 -20.89 -0.32
CA PRO A 42 -2.42 -19.44 -0.30
C PRO A 42 -2.33 -18.83 1.10
N ARG A 43 -2.73 -19.59 2.13
CA ARG A 43 -2.68 -19.16 3.52
C ARG A 43 -1.24 -18.88 3.99
N ASP A 44 -0.30 -19.74 3.62
CA ASP A 44 1.08 -19.64 4.08
C ASP A 44 1.79 -18.47 3.41
N LEU A 45 1.61 -18.33 2.08
CA LEU A 45 2.12 -17.18 1.34
C LEU A 45 1.56 -15.86 1.87
N PHE A 46 0.23 -15.79 2.11
CA PHE A 46 -0.40 -14.62 2.69
C PHE A 46 0.19 -14.27 4.06
N ASN A 47 0.28 -15.25 4.97
CA ASN A 47 0.78 -15.01 6.33
C ASN A 47 2.22 -14.52 6.33
N GLU A 48 3.08 -15.10 5.48
CA GLU A 48 4.48 -14.68 5.41
C GLU A 48 4.63 -13.28 4.81
N ILE A 49 3.84 -12.92 3.78
CA ILE A 49 3.78 -11.54 3.25
C ILE A 49 3.40 -10.56 4.36
N GLN A 50 2.38 -10.87 5.16
CA GLN A 50 1.98 -9.99 6.27
C GLN A 50 3.10 -9.89 7.32
N SER A 51 3.72 -11.00 7.69
CA SER A 51 4.81 -11.04 8.66
C SER A 51 6.02 -10.21 8.21
N ILE A 52 6.43 -10.32 6.94
CA ILE A 52 7.51 -9.52 6.35
C ILE A 52 7.14 -8.04 6.30
N SER A 53 5.92 -7.72 5.87
CA SER A 53 5.41 -6.34 5.83
C SER A 53 5.44 -5.71 7.23
N GLU A 54 4.91 -6.40 8.24
CA GLU A 54 4.91 -5.93 9.63
C GLU A 54 6.34 -5.68 10.16
N ARG A 55 7.28 -6.59 9.90
CA ARG A 55 8.69 -6.39 10.26
C ARG A 55 9.31 -5.21 9.53
N PHE A 56 9.00 -5.03 8.24
CA PHE A 56 9.54 -3.96 7.42
C PHE A 56 9.09 -2.58 7.93
N TRP A 57 7.82 -2.41 8.27
CA TRP A 57 7.28 -1.13 8.71
C TRP A 57 7.63 -0.76 10.16
N ARG A 58 8.08 -1.73 10.98
CA ARG A 58 8.60 -1.47 12.34
C ARG A 58 9.96 -0.77 12.34
N ASP A 59 10.74 -0.87 11.27
CA ASP A 59 12.05 -0.21 11.13
C ASP A 59 11.86 1.20 10.55
N PRO A 60 12.25 2.28 11.27
CA PRO A 60 12.01 3.66 10.82
C PRO A 60 12.66 4.02 9.48
N GLU A 61 13.85 3.49 9.19
CA GLU A 61 14.58 3.80 7.94
C GLU A 61 14.02 3.01 6.76
N ARG A 62 13.58 1.77 6.98
CA ARG A 62 12.82 1.01 5.98
C ARG A 62 11.47 1.65 5.74
N HIS A 63 10.80 2.11 6.80
CA HIS A 63 9.51 2.78 6.71
C HIS A 63 9.61 4.06 5.87
N ARG A 64 10.60 4.92 6.15
CA ARG A 64 10.84 6.15 5.37
C ARG A 64 11.09 5.87 3.89
N ARG A 65 11.99 4.92 3.57
CA ARG A 65 12.31 4.58 2.17
C ARG A 65 11.15 3.88 1.46
N GLY A 66 10.45 2.98 2.14
CA GLY A 66 9.33 2.24 1.58
C GLY A 66 8.18 3.15 1.18
N ARG A 67 7.92 4.22 1.94
CA ARG A 67 6.89 5.21 1.60
C ARG A 67 7.18 5.99 0.32
N LEU A 68 8.46 6.14 -0.06
CA LEU A 68 8.83 6.78 -1.33
C LEU A 68 8.53 5.88 -2.56
N ASN A 69 8.42 4.57 -2.37
CA ASN A 69 8.09 3.63 -3.44
C ASN A 69 7.34 2.41 -2.90
N MET A 70 6.04 2.61 -2.65
CA MET A 70 5.15 1.57 -2.12
C MET A 70 5.06 0.34 -3.02
N ARG A 71 5.08 0.52 -4.35
CA ARG A 71 5.03 -0.59 -5.31
C ARG A 71 6.25 -1.50 -5.16
N ALA A 72 7.45 -0.94 -5.12
CA ALA A 72 8.69 -1.71 -4.93
C ALA A 72 8.75 -2.40 -3.55
N ALA A 73 8.25 -1.74 -2.49
CA ALA A 73 8.16 -2.36 -1.18
C ALA A 73 7.23 -3.60 -1.19
N ARG A 74 6.05 -3.49 -1.81
CA ARG A 74 5.08 -4.59 -1.95
C ARG A 74 5.67 -5.77 -2.74
N GLN A 75 6.35 -5.49 -3.87
CA GLN A 75 7.06 -6.51 -4.65
C GLN A 75 8.12 -7.24 -3.81
N LYS A 76 8.91 -6.49 -3.04
CA LYS A 76 9.91 -7.07 -2.14
C LYS A 76 9.28 -8.05 -1.16
N PHE A 77 8.13 -7.72 -0.56
CA PHE A 77 7.48 -8.59 0.43
C PHE A 77 7.09 -9.94 -0.17
N VAL A 78 6.49 -9.95 -1.36
CA VAL A 78 6.05 -11.19 -2.02
C VAL A 78 7.25 -12.04 -2.45
N ARG A 79 8.28 -11.42 -3.03
CA ARG A 79 9.51 -12.14 -3.41
C ARG A 79 10.21 -12.76 -2.20
N GLU A 80 10.33 -12.00 -1.12
CA GLU A 80 10.95 -12.47 0.13
C GLU A 80 10.13 -13.60 0.77
N ALA A 81 8.80 -13.50 0.78
CA ALA A 81 7.90 -14.54 1.28
C ALA A 81 8.00 -15.84 0.47
N ALA A 82 7.96 -15.75 -0.86
CA ALA A 82 8.07 -16.91 -1.73
C ALA A 82 9.43 -17.62 -1.57
N ARG A 83 10.52 -16.86 -1.43
CA ARG A 83 11.86 -17.41 -1.17
C ARG A 83 11.96 -18.06 0.20
N SER A 84 11.44 -17.43 1.26
CA SER A 84 11.50 -18.00 2.61
C SER A 84 10.69 -19.28 2.76
N LEU A 85 9.65 -19.44 1.94
CA LEU A 85 8.82 -20.65 1.88
C LEU A 85 9.36 -21.71 0.91
N GLY A 86 10.47 -21.46 0.23
CA GLY A 86 11.13 -22.44 -0.65
C GLY A 86 10.56 -22.56 -2.07
N SER A 87 9.64 -21.67 -2.47
CA SER A 87 9.02 -21.69 -3.81
C SER A 87 9.20 -20.36 -4.53
N PRO A 88 10.45 -19.95 -4.84
CA PRO A 88 10.71 -18.66 -5.46
C PRO A 88 10.17 -18.58 -6.87
N ASN A 89 9.39 -17.52 -7.15
CA ASN A 89 8.97 -17.16 -8.50
C ASN A 89 8.86 -15.63 -8.57
N ASP A 90 9.94 -14.94 -8.95
CA ASP A 90 10.01 -13.48 -8.92
C ASP A 90 9.02 -12.82 -9.88
N GLN A 91 8.79 -13.41 -11.05
CA GLN A 91 7.82 -12.92 -12.00
C GLN A 91 6.40 -12.99 -11.42
N ALA A 92 5.98 -14.14 -10.90
CA ALA A 92 4.67 -14.29 -10.27
C ALA A 92 4.52 -13.39 -9.05
N ALA A 93 5.60 -13.22 -8.27
CA ALA A 93 5.61 -12.34 -7.10
C ALA A 93 5.38 -10.86 -7.48
N ASP A 94 6.02 -10.40 -8.55
CA ASP A 94 5.84 -9.03 -9.04
C ASP A 94 4.45 -8.80 -9.58
N GLU A 95 3.91 -9.75 -10.36
CA GLU A 95 2.57 -9.65 -10.91
C GLU A 95 1.51 -9.64 -9.79
N LEU A 96 1.64 -10.49 -8.78
CA LEU A 96 0.78 -10.51 -7.58
C LEU A 96 0.84 -9.15 -6.85
N ALA A 97 2.05 -8.66 -6.55
CA ALA A 97 2.24 -7.40 -5.85
C ALA A 97 1.71 -6.19 -6.63
N ASN A 98 1.91 -6.18 -7.95
CA ASN A 98 1.37 -5.15 -8.84
C ASN A 98 -0.15 -5.18 -8.87
N ARG A 99 -0.76 -6.37 -8.94
CA ARG A 99 -2.22 -6.53 -8.90
C ARG A 99 -2.81 -5.97 -7.61
N TYR A 100 -2.22 -6.29 -6.46
CA TYR A 100 -2.61 -5.71 -5.19
C TYR A 100 -2.45 -4.19 -5.19
N HIS A 101 -1.30 -3.69 -5.67
CA HIS A 101 -1.03 -2.26 -5.70
C HIS A 101 -2.05 -1.51 -6.57
N GLU A 102 -2.32 -1.97 -7.79
CA GLU A 102 -3.29 -1.34 -8.70
C GLU A 102 -4.70 -1.31 -8.12
N ARG A 103 -5.18 -2.43 -7.55
CA ARG A 103 -6.48 -2.46 -6.87
C ARG A 103 -6.50 -1.46 -5.72
N ARG A 104 -5.44 -1.43 -4.91
CA ARG A 104 -5.34 -0.52 -3.77
C ARG A 104 -5.32 0.95 -4.16
N GLU A 105 -4.60 1.31 -5.23
CA GLU A 105 -4.56 2.69 -5.73
C GLU A 105 -5.91 3.10 -6.35
N SER A 106 -6.64 2.18 -6.98
CA SER A 106 -7.96 2.47 -7.56
C SER A 106 -9.05 2.80 -6.54
N GLU A 107 -8.82 2.48 -5.27
CA GLU A 107 -9.74 2.70 -4.15
C GLU A 107 -9.36 3.96 -3.35
N VAL A 108 -8.36 4.72 -3.80
CA VAL A 108 -7.98 6.00 -3.19
C VAL A 108 -8.95 7.07 -3.62
N VAL A 109 -9.64 7.65 -2.66
CA VAL A 109 -10.58 8.75 -2.90
C VAL A 109 -10.38 9.87 -1.89
N PRO A 110 -10.74 11.12 -2.21
CA PRO A 110 -10.73 12.20 -1.23
C PRO A 110 -11.75 11.99 -0.11
N PHE A 111 -11.47 12.55 1.06
CA PHE A 111 -12.49 12.73 2.09
C PHE A 111 -13.63 13.64 1.60
N GLU A 112 -14.82 13.47 2.18
CA GLU A 112 -15.93 14.39 1.91
C GLU A 112 -15.52 15.81 2.34
N GLY A 113 -15.73 16.80 1.47
CA GLY A 113 -15.32 18.18 1.72
C GLY A 113 -13.84 18.46 1.50
N ALA A 114 -12.99 17.46 1.22
CA ALA A 114 -11.54 17.65 1.10
C ALA A 114 -11.20 18.49 -0.13
N LEU A 115 -11.81 18.21 -1.28
CA LEU A 115 -11.56 18.96 -2.51
C LEU A 115 -12.08 20.39 -2.41
N GLU A 116 -13.27 20.56 -1.83
CA GLU A 116 -13.90 21.85 -1.56
C GLU A 116 -13.05 22.70 -0.62
N THR A 117 -12.47 22.09 0.42
CA THR A 117 -11.57 22.76 1.36
C THR A 117 -10.27 23.20 0.67
N LEU A 118 -9.68 22.34 -0.16
CA LEU A 118 -8.49 22.67 -0.94
C LEU A 118 -8.77 23.78 -1.95
N GLU A 119 -9.93 23.78 -2.60
CA GLU A 119 -10.40 24.84 -3.49
C GLU A 119 -10.68 26.15 -2.75
N TYR A 120 -11.21 26.10 -1.52
CA TYR A 120 -11.43 27.30 -0.71
C TYR A 120 -10.11 27.99 -0.37
N PHE A 121 -9.14 27.24 0.17
CA PHE A 121 -7.85 27.83 0.49
C PHE A 121 -7.12 28.28 -0.79
N ARG A 122 -7.38 27.60 -1.92
CA ARG A 122 -7.41 28.13 -3.30
C ARG A 122 -6.63 29.40 -3.64
N ASN A 123 -7.23 30.49 -4.12
CA ASN A 123 -8.48 31.24 -3.88
C ASN A 123 -8.47 32.09 -2.61
N SER A 124 -7.78 31.66 -1.54
CA SER A 124 -7.50 32.53 -0.39
C SER A 124 -6.09 33.14 -0.50
N PRO A 125 -5.80 34.23 0.23
CA PRO A 125 -4.45 34.81 0.27
C PRO A 125 -3.44 33.99 1.11
N ILE A 126 -3.88 32.89 1.73
CA ILE A 126 -3.04 32.01 2.55
C ILE A 126 -2.19 31.15 1.62
N LYS A 127 -0.88 31.04 1.90
CA LYS A 127 0.02 30.14 1.17
C LYS A 127 -0.30 28.68 1.51
N LYS A 128 -0.21 27.79 0.53
CA LYS A 128 -0.27 26.33 0.74
C LYS A 128 1.14 25.79 0.58
#